data_AF-A0A7C6B027-F1
#
_entry.id   AF-A0A7C6B027-F1
#
_cell.length_a   1.000
_cell.length_b   1.000
_cell.length_c   1.000
_cell.angle_alpha   90.00
_cell.angle_beta   90.00
_cell.angle_gamma   90.00
#
_symmetry.space_group_name_H-M   'P 1'
#
loop_
_entity.id
_entity.type
_entity.pdbx_description
1 polymer ?
#
loop_
_entity_poly.entity_id
_entity_poly.type
_entity_poly.pdbx_seq_one_letter_code
_entity_poly.pdbx_strand_id
1 'polypeptide(L)'
;MLGEHAGQVFVQASFEVEGAEIALDLRDAIAGLVAIGKLHYADDPEKVAALSHVRVLASENKASLVWTMPTEPALELFREIISRIKVDGDRIGIQQKMDRR
;
A
#
# COMPACT_ATOMS: atom_id res chain seq x y z
N MET A 1 1.59 0.36 10.92
CA MET A 1 1.90 -0.97 11.48
C MET A 1 1.90 -1.99 10.36
N LEU A 2 2.96 -2.79 10.25
CA LEU A 2 3.03 -3.97 9.39
C LEU A 2 3.27 -5.15 10.33
N GLY A 3 2.55 -6.25 10.12
CA GLY A 3 2.73 -7.45 10.93
C GLY A 3 2.17 -8.69 10.24
N GLU A 4 2.37 -9.82 10.90
CA GLU A 4 1.81 -11.11 10.50
C GLU A 4 1.04 -11.70 11.68
N HIS A 5 -0.15 -12.22 11.43
CA HIS A 5 -0.94 -12.93 12.41
C HIS A 5 -1.75 -14.05 11.75
N ALA A 6 -1.68 -15.26 12.31
CA ALA A 6 -2.45 -16.43 11.87
C ALA A 6 -2.34 -16.72 10.35
N GLY A 7 -1.14 -16.59 9.77
CA GLY A 7 -0.89 -16.83 8.33
C GLY A 7 -1.39 -15.72 7.41
N GLN A 8 -1.67 -14.54 7.97
CA GLN A 8 -2.02 -13.34 7.21
C GLN A 8 -1.05 -12.21 7.53
N VAL A 9 -0.56 -11.55 6.48
CA VAL A 9 0.09 -10.27 6.58
C VAL A 9 -0.98 -9.19 6.67
N PHE A 10 -0.76 -8.21 7.55
CA PHE A 10 -1.59 -7.03 7.62
C PHE A 10 -0.76 -5.76 7.59
N VAL A 11 -1.27 -4.76 6.88
CA VAL A 11 -0.80 -3.37 6.91
C VAL A 11 -1.93 -2.52 7.43
N GLN A 12 -1.66 -1.76 8.48
CA GLN A 12 -2.58 -0.81 9.06
C GLN A 12 -1.92 0.57 9.15
N ALA A 13 -2.59 1.57 8.59
CA ALA A 13 -2.21 2.97 8.71
C ALA A 13 -3.41 3.76 9.24
N SER A 14 -3.15 4.72 10.12
CA SER A 14 -4.17 5.62 10.65
C SER A 14 -3.70 7.05 10.50
N PHE A 15 -4.63 7.92 10.12
CA PHE A 15 -4.43 9.33 9.91
C PHE A 15 -5.46 10.07 10.76
N GLU A 16 -4.98 10.90 11.67
CA GLU A 16 -5.83 11.82 12.43
C GLU A 16 -5.78 13.18 11.76
N VAL A 17 -6.95 13.79 11.59
CA VAL A 17 -7.13 15.06 10.89
C VAL A 17 -8.01 16.00 11.72
N GLU A 18 -8.19 17.24 11.26
CA GLU A 18 -8.85 18.29 12.05
C GLU A 18 -10.36 18.10 12.18
N GLY A 19 -10.99 17.34 11.29
CA GLY A 19 -12.44 17.16 11.29
C GLY A 19 -12.93 15.98 10.46
N ALA A 20 -14.21 15.65 10.64
CA ALA A 20 -14.81 14.47 10.02
C ALA A 20 -14.95 14.57 8.50
N GLU A 21 -15.15 15.78 7.98
CA GLU A 21 -15.20 16.02 6.54
C GLU A 21 -13.85 15.68 5.89
N ILE A 22 -12.73 16.13 6.47
CA ILE A 22 -11.38 15.81 5.96
C ILE A 22 -11.10 14.31 6.06
N ALA A 23 -11.59 13.63 7.09
CA ALA A 23 -11.40 12.19 7.23
C ALA A 23 -12.15 11.42 6.12
N LEU A 24 -13.35 11.88 5.77
CA LEU A 24 -14.13 11.35 4.65
C LEU A 24 -13.46 11.63 3.30
N ASP A 25 -13.00 12.86 3.07
CA ASP A 25 -12.28 13.23 1.85
C ASP A 25 -11.01 12.39 1.67
N LEU A 26 -10.25 12.17 2.75
CA LEU A 26 -9.06 11.33 2.73
C LEU A 26 -9.42 9.87 2.44
N ARG A 27 -10.53 9.36 3.00
CA ARG A 27 -11.02 8.01 2.71
C ARG A 27 -11.36 7.87 1.21
N ASP A 28 -12.03 8.86 0.64
CA ASP A 28 -12.45 8.85 -0.76
C ASP A 28 -11.26 8.98 -1.71
N ALA A 29 -10.30 9.84 -1.38
CA ALA A 29 -9.06 9.97 -2.14
C ALA A 29 -8.27 8.66 -2.18
N ILE A 30 -8.08 8.01 -1.03
CA ILE A 30 -7.38 6.72 -0.96
C ILE A 30 -8.16 5.63 -1.69
N ALA A 31 -9.49 5.58 -1.54
CA ALA A 31 -10.32 4.65 -2.29
C ALA A 31 -10.20 4.85 -3.81
N GLY A 32 -10.13 6.12 -4.26
CA GLY A 32 -9.87 6.49 -5.64
C GLY A 32 -8.50 6.02 -6.13
N LEU A 33 -7.44 6.19 -5.32
CA LEU A 33 -6.10 5.67 -5.63
C LEU A 33 -6.09 4.14 -5.78
N VAL A 34 -6.80 3.42 -4.91
CA VAL A 34 -6.94 1.95 -5.03
C VAL A 34 -7.66 1.58 -6.32
N ALA A 35 -8.72 2.30 -6.69
CA ALA A 35 -9.44 2.06 -7.95
C ALA A 35 -8.55 2.30 -9.18
N ILE A 36 -7.77 3.39 -9.19
CA ILE A 36 -6.78 3.68 -10.24
C ILE A 36 -5.74 2.56 -10.32
N GLY A 37 -5.24 2.10 -9.18
CA GLY A 37 -4.30 0.97 -9.13
C GLY A 37 -4.86 -0.30 -9.78
N LYS A 38 -6.14 -0.62 -9.52
CA LYS A 38 -6.80 -1.77 -10.14
C LYS A 38 -6.94 -1.64 -11.65
N LEU A 39 -7.22 -0.43 -12.14
CA LEU A 39 -7.26 -0.15 -13.58
C LEU A 39 -5.87 -0.24 -14.21
N HIS A 40 -4.84 0.25 -13.52
CA HIS A 40 -3.46 0.18 -14.00
C HIS A 40 -2.96 -1.26 -14.13
N TYR A 41 -3.34 -2.12 -13.19
CA TYR A 41 -3.00 -3.55 -13.18
C TYR A 41 -4.13 -4.43 -13.74
N ALA A 42 -5.00 -3.91 -14.62
CA ALA A 42 -6.18 -4.64 -15.08
C ALA A 42 -5.87 -6.02 -15.69
N ASP A 43 -4.70 -6.16 -16.31
CA ASP A 43 -4.23 -7.41 -16.94
C ASP A 43 -3.45 -8.33 -15.98
N ASP A 44 -3.34 -7.96 -14.70
CA ASP A 44 -2.63 -8.72 -13.66
C ASP A 44 -3.61 -9.09 -12.52
N PRO A 45 -4.25 -10.27 -12.60
CA PRO A 45 -5.26 -10.70 -11.63
C PRO A 45 -4.75 -10.75 -10.20
N GLU A 46 -3.47 -11.07 -9.98
CA GLU A 46 -2.88 -11.18 -8.64
C GLU A 46 -2.76 -9.81 -7.98
N LYS A 47 -2.30 -8.80 -8.73
CA LYS A 47 -2.24 -7.42 -8.24
C LYS A 47 -3.62 -6.82 -8.02
N VAL A 48 -4.60 -7.11 -8.89
CA VAL A 48 -5.99 -6.68 -8.68
C VAL A 48 -6.60 -7.35 -7.44
N ALA A 49 -6.32 -8.63 -7.22
CA ALA A 49 -6.75 -9.36 -6.04
C ALA A 49 -6.15 -8.73 -4.78
N ALA A 50 -4.83 -8.47 -4.77
CA ALA A 50 -4.15 -7.81 -3.66
C ALA A 50 -4.78 -6.44 -3.32
N LEU A 51 -5.04 -5.59 -4.32
CA LEU A 51 -5.70 -4.29 -4.13
C LEU A 51 -7.15 -4.42 -3.66
N SER A 52 -7.82 -5.54 -3.91
CA SER A 52 -9.21 -5.78 -3.51
C SER A 52 -9.38 -6.07 -2.02
N HIS A 53 -8.29 -6.41 -1.34
CA HIS A 53 -8.25 -6.55 0.11
C HIS A 53 -8.03 -5.24 0.86
N VAL A 54 -7.78 -4.12 0.16
CA VAL A 54 -7.68 -2.81 0.81
C VAL A 54 -9.06 -2.38 1.31
N ARG A 55 -9.10 -1.90 2.55
CA ARG A 55 -10.25 -1.30 3.21
C ARG A 55 -9.84 0.06 3.75
N VAL A 56 -10.63 1.06 3.44
CA VAL A 56 -10.43 2.42 3.94
C VAL A 56 -11.69 2.84 4.69
N LEU A 57 -11.51 3.19 5.95
CA LEU A 57 -12.56 3.55 6.90
C LEU A 57 -12.35 4.99 7.33
N ALA A 58 -13.43 5.71 7.55
CA ALA A 58 -13.41 7.02 8.19
C ALA A 58 -14.35 6.98 9.40
N SER A 59 -13.92 7.54 10.51
CA SER A 59 -14.70 7.67 11.74
C SER A 59 -14.27 8.92 12.47
N GLU A 60 -15.23 9.80 12.79
CA GLU A 60 -14.93 11.11 13.38
C GLU A 60 -13.80 11.79 12.62
N ASN A 61 -12.74 12.21 13.30
CA ASN A 61 -11.58 12.88 12.74
C ASN A 61 -10.46 11.92 12.31
N LYS A 62 -10.77 10.64 12.06
CA LYS A 62 -9.78 9.61 11.78
C LYS A 62 -10.10 8.84 10.50
N ALA A 63 -9.11 8.73 9.61
CA ALA A 63 -9.12 7.80 8.50
C ALA A 63 -8.19 6.61 8.79
N SER A 64 -8.61 5.39 8.45
CA SER A 64 -7.81 4.19 8.65
C SER A 64 -7.78 3.36 7.37
N LEU A 65 -6.58 2.98 6.96
CA LEU A 65 -6.35 2.00 5.90
C LEU A 65 -5.98 0.67 6.56
N VAL A 66 -6.67 -0.39 6.15
CA VAL A 66 -6.39 -1.76 6.53
C VAL A 66 -6.24 -2.57 5.24
N TRP A 67 -5.13 -3.29 5.12
CA TRP A 67 -4.90 -4.24 4.05
C TRP A 67 -4.50 -5.57 4.69
N THR A 68 -5.15 -6.66 4.29
CA THR A 68 -4.86 -8.00 4.79
C THR A 68 -4.78 -8.99 3.64
N MET A 69 -3.79 -9.87 3.67
CA MET A 69 -3.58 -10.87 2.63
C MET A 69 -2.92 -12.12 3.22
N PRO A 70 -3.16 -13.34 2.68
CA PRO A 70 -2.38 -14.50 3.08
C PRO A 70 -0.87 -14.25 2.96
N THR A 71 -0.08 -14.80 3.88
CA THR A 71 1.36 -14.49 3.98
C THR A 71 2.13 -14.78 2.70
N GLU A 72 1.95 -15.96 2.09
CA GLU A 72 2.76 -16.37 0.93
C GLU A 72 2.57 -15.43 -0.29
N PRO A 73 1.34 -15.16 -0.76
CA PRO A 73 1.12 -14.17 -1.82
C PRO A 73 1.62 -12.76 -1.49
N ALA A 74 1.51 -12.34 -0.23
CA ALA A 74 1.98 -11.01 0.19
C ALA A 74 3.50 -10.88 0.08
N LEU A 75 4.24 -11.93 0.48
CA LEU A 75 5.70 -11.96 0.38
C LEU A 75 6.18 -11.97 -1.07
N GLU A 76 5.51 -12.70 -1.96
CA GLU A 76 5.80 -12.69 -3.40
C GLU A 76 5.63 -11.28 -3.98
N LEU A 77 4.51 -10.62 -3.67
CA LEU A 77 4.24 -9.25 -4.08
C LEU A 77 5.30 -8.26 -3.55
N PHE A 78 5.70 -8.39 -2.28
CA PHE A 78 6.75 -7.53 -1.73
C PHE A 78 8.10 -7.74 -2.41
N ARG A 79 8.49 -8.99 -2.68
CA ARG A 79 9.73 -9.30 -3.41
C ARG A 79 9.71 -8.67 -4.80
N GLU A 80 8.59 -8.78 -5.51
CA GLU A 80 8.43 -8.19 -6.83
C GLU A 80 8.58 -6.66 -6.76
N ILE A 81 7.86 -5.99 -5.86
CA ILE A 81 7.91 -4.53 -5.70
C ILE A 81 9.32 -4.06 -5.30
N ILE A 82 9.95 -4.72 -4.32
CA ILE A 82 11.31 -4.37 -3.86
C ILE A 82 12.32 -4.57 -5.01
N SER A 83 12.18 -5.65 -5.79
CA SER A 83 13.06 -5.88 -6.94
C SER A 83 12.95 -4.77 -7.98
N ARG A 84 11.72 -4.30 -8.26
CA ARG A 84 11.47 -3.17 -9.18
C ARG A 84 12.07 -1.88 -8.64
N ILE A 85 11.85 -1.58 -7.35
CA ILE A 85 12.43 -0.39 -6.70
C ILE A 85 13.97 -0.41 -6.74
N LYS A 86 14.60 -1.57 -6.53
CA LYS A 86 16.06 -1.69 -6.59
C LYS A 86 16.57 -1.43 -8.00
N VAL A 87 15.96 -2.05 -9.02
CA VAL A 87 16.36 -1.89 -10.42
C VAL A 87 16.15 -0.46 -10.90
N ASP A 88 15.02 0.16 -10.56
CA ASP A 88 14.72 1.54 -10.93
C ASP A 88 15.58 2.54 -10.15
N GLY A 89 15.86 2.26 -8.87
CA GLY A 89 16.75 3.02 -7.99
C GLY A 89 18.21 3.06 -8.48
N ASP A 90 18.69 1.95 -9.03
CA ASP A 90 20.01 1.86 -9.66
C ASP A 90 20.06 2.66 -10.98
N ARG A 91 18.95 2.65 -11.73
CA ARG A 91 18.78 3.43 -12.98
C ARG A 91 18.78 4.95 -12.76
N ILE A 92 18.27 5.43 -11.63
CA ILE A 92 18.25 6.86 -11.27
C ILE A 92 19.45 7.31 -10.41
N GLY A 93 20.45 6.43 -10.20
CA GLY A 93 21.73 6.79 -9.60
C GLY A 93 21.73 6.98 -8.08
N ILE A 94 20.75 6.43 -7.34
CA ILE A 94 20.71 6.56 -5.86
C ILE A 94 21.90 5.87 -5.18
N GLN A 95 22.50 4.84 -5.79
CA GLN A 95 23.70 4.18 -5.25
C GLN A 95 24.97 5.05 -5.26
N GLN A 96 25.10 6.06 -6.12
CA GLN A 96 26.34 6.86 -6.17
C GLN A 96 26.55 7.80 -4.98
N LYS A 97 25.55 8.01 -4.11
CA LYS A 97 25.68 8.90 -2.95
C LYS A 97 26.09 8.19 -1.64
N MET A 98 26.14 6.86 -1.60
CA MET A 98 26.48 6.13 -0.37
C MET A 98 27.96 5.71 -0.25
N ASP A 99 28.73 5.72 -1.33
CA ASP A 99 30.16 5.33 -1.31
C ASP A 99 31.14 6.49 -1.04
N ARG A 100 30.67 7.62 -0.51
CA ARG A 100 31.53 8.74 -0.09
C ARG A 100 31.30 9.13 1.36
N ARG A 101 31.60 8.22 2.30
CA ARG A 101 32.08 8.57 3.65
C ARG A 101 33.00 7.50 4.20
#